data_AF-A0A495PT55-F1
#
_entry.id   AF-A0A495PT55-F1
#
_cell.length_a   1.000
_cell.length_b   1.000
_cell.length_c   1.000
_cell.angle_alpha   90.00
_cell.angle_beta   90.00
_cell.angle_gamma   90.00
#
_symmetry.space_group_name_H-M   'P 1'
#
loop_
_entity.id
_entity.type
_entity.pdbx_description
1 polymer ?
#
loop_
_entity_poly.entity_id
_entity_poly.type
_entity_poly.pdbx_seq_one_letter_code
_entity_poly.pdbx_strand_id
1 'polypeptide(L)'
;MGLKDIAFFRGLNKTGAFARLSGFIVKESVLACVLEEFDQSSFIVENHQDKCVTYSNSEYLVFVLVEKNRAVLLEINKAVKEIKHLNTIVVLIEQDVKVTMPKNYYNLKMPDIIAGAVKRDIPARNLFLLFLKGLFDYPVA
;
A
#
# COMPACT_ATOMS: atom_id res chain seq x y z
N MET A 1 -9.44 -7.50 20.81
CA MET A 1 -9.22 -8.37 19.64
C MET A 1 -8.00 -7.83 18.92
N GLY A 2 -7.04 -8.67 18.51
CA GLY A 2 -5.89 -8.27 17.69
C GLY A 2 -6.02 -8.79 16.26
N LEU A 3 -5.11 -8.38 15.36
CA LEU A 3 -5.01 -8.90 13.98
C LEU A 3 -5.14 -10.43 13.90
N LYS A 4 -4.55 -11.15 14.87
CA LYS A 4 -4.54 -12.62 14.96
C LYS A 4 -5.92 -13.25 15.17
N ASP A 5 -6.90 -12.48 15.62
CA ASP A 5 -8.26 -12.95 15.89
C ASP A 5 -9.12 -12.98 14.61
N ILE A 6 -8.67 -12.31 13.55
CA ILE A 6 -9.28 -12.41 12.22
C ILE A 6 -8.58 -13.55 11.47
N ALA A 7 -9.31 -14.63 11.19
CA ALA A 7 -8.77 -15.81 10.52
C ALA A 7 -8.03 -15.48 9.21
N PHE A 8 -8.49 -14.45 8.49
CA PHE A 8 -7.88 -13.95 7.26
C PHE A 8 -6.44 -13.41 7.45
N PHE A 9 -6.10 -12.87 8.63
CA PHE A 9 -4.78 -12.29 8.93
C PHE A 9 -3.88 -13.19 9.81
N ARG A 10 -4.36 -14.39 10.16
CA ARG A 10 -3.63 -15.27 11.06
C ARG A 10 -2.23 -15.58 10.54
N GLY A 11 -1.22 -15.35 11.38
CA GLY A 11 0.19 -15.63 11.08
C GLY A 11 0.92 -14.55 10.28
N LEU A 12 0.25 -13.44 9.93
CA LEU A 12 0.85 -12.35 9.17
C LEU A 12 1.17 -11.16 10.08
N ASN A 13 2.24 -10.43 9.78
CA ASN A 13 2.44 -9.09 10.29
C ASN A 13 1.57 -8.09 9.50
N LYS A 14 1.64 -6.80 9.83
CA LYS A 14 0.79 -5.79 9.19
C LYS A 14 1.08 -5.67 7.69
N THR A 15 2.34 -5.69 7.28
CA THR A 15 2.73 -5.65 5.86
C THR A 15 2.28 -6.88 5.08
N GLY A 16 2.47 -8.09 5.59
CA GLY A 16 1.99 -9.32 4.96
C GLY A 16 0.46 -9.40 4.89
N ALA A 17 -0.23 -8.93 5.93
CA ALA A 17 -1.69 -8.80 5.94
C ALA A 17 -2.17 -7.79 4.88
N PHE A 18 -1.47 -6.66 4.74
CA PHE A 18 -1.74 -5.68 3.69
C PHE A 18 -1.50 -6.26 2.30
N ALA A 19 -0.37 -6.94 2.07
CA ALA A 19 -0.06 -7.60 0.80
C ALA A 19 -1.16 -8.60 0.40
N ARG A 20 -1.69 -9.35 1.38
CA ARG A 20 -2.82 -10.26 1.14
C ARG A 20 -4.09 -9.51 0.73
N LEU A 21 -4.40 -8.38 1.36
CA LEU A 21 -5.53 -7.54 0.98
C LEU A 21 -5.35 -6.93 -0.42
N SER A 22 -4.12 -6.57 -0.79
CA SER A 22 -3.78 -6.04 -2.11
C SER A 22 -4.02 -7.03 -3.25
N GLY A 23 -4.15 -8.33 -2.96
CA GLY A 23 -4.64 -9.32 -3.92
C GLY A 23 -6.12 -9.14 -4.31
N PHE A 24 -6.86 -8.26 -3.61
CA PHE A 24 -8.25 -7.93 -3.85
C PHE A 24 -8.39 -6.43 -4.20
N ILE A 25 -9.52 -5.82 -3.85
CA ILE A 25 -9.87 -4.42 -4.16
C ILE A 25 -8.90 -3.37 -3.59
N VAL A 26 -8.06 -3.72 -2.60
CA VAL A 26 -7.22 -2.74 -1.89
C VAL A 26 -6.14 -2.17 -2.81
N LYS A 27 -5.59 -2.98 -3.73
CA LYS A 27 -4.65 -2.50 -4.73
C LYS A 27 -5.28 -1.43 -5.61
N GLU A 28 -6.45 -1.70 -6.17
CA GLU A 28 -7.18 -0.73 -7.01
C GLU A 28 -7.51 0.54 -6.24
N SER A 29 -7.93 0.41 -4.99
CA SER A 29 -8.26 1.53 -4.12
C SER A 29 -7.05 2.44 -3.87
N VAL A 30 -5.86 1.86 -3.64
CA VAL A 30 -4.61 2.61 -3.46
C VAL A 30 -4.11 3.22 -4.77
N LEU A 31 -4.17 2.48 -5.88
CA LEU A 31 -3.77 3.00 -7.19
C LEU A 31 -4.64 4.20 -7.59
N ALA A 32 -5.94 4.18 -7.32
CA ALA A 32 -6.86 5.30 -7.58
C ALA A 32 -6.59 6.56 -6.74
N CYS A 33 -5.75 6.48 -5.71
CA CYS A 33 -5.27 7.65 -4.97
C CYS A 33 -4.10 8.35 -5.68
N VAL A 34 -3.34 7.64 -6.53
CA VAL A 34 -2.06 8.10 -7.05
C VAL A 34 -1.97 8.10 -8.58
N LEU A 35 -2.90 7.44 -9.26
CA LEU A 35 -3.04 7.40 -10.72
C LEU A 35 -4.47 7.79 -11.13
N GLU A 36 -4.60 8.58 -12.19
CA GLU A 36 -5.90 9.01 -12.73
C GLU A 36 -6.56 7.90 -13.56
N GLU A 37 -5.81 7.32 -14.48
CA GLU A 37 -6.26 6.23 -15.36
C GLU A 37 -5.27 5.06 -15.27
N PHE A 38 -5.79 3.86 -15.00
CA PHE A 38 -5.00 2.64 -14.94
C PHE A 38 -5.90 1.41 -15.07
N ASP A 39 -5.33 0.33 -15.58
CA ASP A 39 -5.92 -1.01 -15.46
C ASP A 39 -5.27 -1.74 -14.29
N GLN A 40 -6.06 -2.00 -13.23
CA GLN A 40 -5.58 -2.74 -12.06
C GLN A 40 -5.04 -4.13 -12.40
N SER A 41 -5.54 -4.78 -13.46
CA SER A 41 -5.17 -6.15 -13.78
C SER A 41 -3.74 -6.25 -14.31
N SER A 42 -3.23 -5.16 -14.88
CA SER A 42 -1.84 -5.04 -15.34
C SER A 42 -0.82 -4.99 -14.20
N PHE A 43 -1.24 -4.67 -12.98
CA PHE A 43 -0.33 -4.53 -11.83
C PHE A 43 -0.16 -5.84 -11.07
N ILE A 44 1.08 -6.29 -10.98
CA ILE A 44 1.53 -7.41 -10.14
C ILE A 44 1.78 -6.89 -8.72
N VAL A 45 1.34 -7.65 -7.72
CA VAL A 45 1.61 -7.38 -6.31
C VAL A 45 2.75 -8.27 -5.84
N GLU A 46 3.80 -7.67 -5.28
CA GLU A 46 4.89 -8.42 -4.65
C GLU A 46 5.06 -7.99 -3.20
N ASN A 47 5.35 -8.97 -2.33
CA ASN A 47 5.64 -8.77 -0.92
C ASN A 47 7.13 -9.00 -0.66
N HIS A 48 7.86 -7.93 -0.34
CA HIS A 48 9.29 -7.96 -0.12
C HIS A 48 9.59 -8.25 1.35
N GLN A 49 9.56 -9.54 1.71
CA GLN A 49 9.87 -10.04 3.05
C GLN A 49 9.05 -9.39 4.16
N ASP A 50 7.77 -9.10 3.89
CA ASP A 50 6.87 -8.46 4.86
C ASP A 50 7.37 -7.09 5.37
N LYS A 51 8.16 -6.38 4.55
CA LYS A 51 8.69 -5.04 4.88
C LYS A 51 8.22 -3.94 3.92
N CYS A 52 7.88 -4.31 2.69
CA CYS A 52 7.40 -3.41 1.64
C CYS A 52 6.53 -4.21 0.68
N VAL A 53 5.47 -3.59 0.16
CA VAL A 53 4.66 -4.15 -0.92
C VAL A 53 4.89 -3.32 -2.17
N THR A 54 5.09 -3.95 -3.32
CA THR A 54 5.17 -3.22 -4.58
C THR A 54 3.99 -3.57 -5.49
N TYR A 55 3.47 -2.57 -6.18
CA TYR A 55 2.60 -2.76 -7.33
C TYR A 55 3.38 -2.36 -8.58
N SER A 56 3.55 -3.28 -9.52
CA SER A 56 4.37 -3.03 -10.72
C SER A 56 3.70 -3.51 -11.99
N ASN A 57 3.90 -2.75 -13.06
CA ASN A 57 3.61 -3.17 -14.43
C ASN A 57 4.74 -2.69 -15.36
N SER A 58 4.51 -2.65 -16.67
CA SER A 58 5.51 -2.21 -17.67
C SER A 58 5.90 -0.73 -17.58
N GLU A 59 5.12 0.11 -16.88
CA GLU A 59 5.29 1.56 -16.86
C GLU A 59 5.52 2.11 -15.45
N TYR A 60 4.96 1.46 -14.43
CA TYR A 60 4.91 1.96 -13.06
C TYR A 60 5.55 0.97 -12.08
N LEU A 61 6.22 1.53 -11.08
CA LEU A 61 6.64 0.83 -9.88
C LEU A 61 6.21 1.62 -8.64
N VAL A 62 5.18 1.13 -7.97
CA VAL A 62 4.61 1.76 -6.78
C VAL A 62 5.10 1.02 -5.54
N PHE A 63 5.93 1.67 -4.74
CA PHE A 63 6.33 1.18 -3.42
C PHE A 63 5.28 1.57 -2.39
N VAL A 64 4.79 0.61 -1.61
CA VAL A 64 3.78 0.82 -0.56
C VAL A 64 4.33 0.36 0.77
N LEU A 65 4.48 1.29 1.72
CA LEU A 65 4.88 0.97 3.09
C LEU A 65 3.73 1.22 4.06
N VAL A 66 3.46 0.22 4.89
CA VAL A 66 2.37 0.24 5.89
C VAL A 66 2.87 0.13 7.33
N GLU A 67 4.16 -0.19 7.51
CA GLU A 67 4.87 -0.11 8.79
C GLU A 67 6.08 0.83 8.72
N LYS A 68 6.41 1.49 9.84
CA LYS A 68 7.53 2.42 9.93
C LYS A 68 8.84 1.67 9.83
N ASN A 69 9.51 1.79 8.68
CA ASN A 69 10.82 1.21 8.47
C ASN A 69 11.76 2.19 7.76
N ARG A 70 12.58 2.89 8.57
CA ARG A 70 13.51 3.90 8.06
C ARG A 70 14.57 3.30 7.12
N ALA A 71 15.05 2.09 7.39
CA ALA A 71 16.07 1.44 6.57
C ALA A 71 15.54 1.15 5.16
N VAL A 72 14.36 0.53 5.09
CA VAL A 72 13.67 0.25 3.81
C VAL A 72 13.41 1.53 3.03
N LEU A 73 12.96 2.59 3.70
CA LEU A 73 12.69 3.84 3.02
C LEU A 73 13.96 4.51 2.47
N LEU A 74 15.09 4.40 3.18
CA LEU A 74 16.39 4.85 2.67
C LEU A 74 16.85 4.04 1.45
N GLU A 75 16.59 2.74 1.43
CA GLU A 75 16.88 1.87 0.28
C GLU A 75 16.02 2.23 -0.93
N ILE A 76 14.71 2.40 -0.73
CA ILE A 76 13.78 2.85 -1.79
C ILE A 76 14.22 4.19 -2.37
N ASN A 77 14.60 5.14 -1.51
CA ASN A 77 15.07 6.45 -1.95
C ASN A 77 16.34 6.41 -2.80
N LYS A 78 17.20 5.40 -2.59
CA LYS A 78 18.37 5.16 -3.45
C LYS A 78 17.92 4.54 -4.77
N ALA A 79 17.14 3.46 -4.70
CA ALA A 79 16.66 2.72 -5.87
C ALA A 79 15.87 3.60 -6.85
N VAL A 80 14.96 4.44 -6.34
CA VAL A 80 14.14 5.38 -7.14
C VAL A 80 15.00 6.33 -7.98
N LYS A 81 16.21 6.69 -7.53
CA LYS A 81 17.12 7.55 -8.31
C LYS A 81 17.82 6.81 -9.44
N GLU A 82 17.94 5.50 -9.33
CA GLU A 82 18.60 4.63 -10.31
C GLU A 82 17.61 4.09 -11.36
N ILE A 83 16.34 3.91 -10.99
CA ILE A 83 15.28 3.44 -11.87
C ILE A 83 14.80 4.58 -12.78
N LYS A 84 15.33 4.63 -14.00
CA LYS A 84 14.99 5.67 -15.00
C LYS A 84 13.93 5.25 -16.02
N HIS A 85 13.63 3.96 -16.12
CA HIS A 85 12.78 3.38 -17.16
C HIS A 85 11.33 3.14 -16.70
N LEU A 86 11.03 3.37 -15.42
CA LEU A 86 9.68 3.26 -14.85
C LEU A 86 9.32 4.52 -14.10
N ASN A 87 8.03 4.85 -14.10
CA ASN A 87 7.44 5.85 -13.23
C ASN A 87 7.36 5.30 -11.81
N THR A 88 8.28 5.74 -10.96
CA THR A 88 8.33 5.32 -9.57
C THR A 88 7.44 6.20 -8.69
N ILE A 89 6.67 5.56 -7.82
CA ILE A 89 5.78 6.22 -6.85
C ILE A 89 6.05 5.60 -5.48
N VAL A 90 6.12 6.43 -4.44
CA VAL A 90 6.22 5.96 -3.05
C VAL A 90 4.94 6.34 -2.32
N VAL A 91 4.31 5.35 -1.69
CA VAL A 91 3.09 5.49 -0.90
C VAL A 91 3.39 5.07 0.54
N LEU A 92 3.21 6.00 1.47
CA LEU A 92 3.22 5.70 2.90
C LEU A 92 1.76 5.70 3.39
N ILE A 93 1.32 4.64 4.05
CA ILE A 93 -0.05 4.53 4.57
C ILE A 93 -0.04 4.66 6.09
N GLU A 94 -0.75 5.67 6.61
CA GLU A 94 -0.85 5.95 8.05
C GLU A 94 0.51 6.14 8.74
N GLN A 95 1.48 6.72 8.03
CA GLN A 95 2.80 6.98 8.59
C GLN A 95 3.28 8.39 8.37
N ASP A 96 3.88 8.92 9.43
CA ASP A 96 4.71 10.11 9.35
C ASP A 96 6.16 9.68 9.56
N VAL A 97 6.97 9.81 8.50
CA VAL A 97 8.39 9.46 8.52
C VAL A 97 9.21 10.70 8.18
N LYS A 98 10.17 11.04 9.04
CA LYS A 98 11.07 12.18 8.85
C LYS A 98 12.31 11.78 8.03
N VAL A 99 12.13 11.58 6.73
CA VAL A 99 13.23 11.42 5.77
C VAL A 99 12.94 12.19 4.49
N THR A 100 13.98 12.53 3.73
CA THR A 100 13.82 13.15 2.41
C THR A 100 13.12 12.19 1.47
N MET A 101 12.00 12.61 0.89
CA MET A 101 11.17 11.78 0.01
C MET A 101 11.42 12.10 -1.47
N PRO A 102 11.15 11.16 -2.40
CA PRO A 102 11.20 11.44 -3.82
C PRO A 102 10.04 12.35 -4.24
N LYS A 103 10.11 12.90 -5.47
CA LYS A 103 9.10 13.83 -5.99
C LYS A 103 7.69 13.25 -6.00
N ASN A 104 7.56 11.97 -6.38
CA ASN A 104 6.29 11.27 -6.49
C ASN A 104 6.01 10.48 -5.20
N TYR A 105 5.76 11.22 -4.11
CA TYR A 105 5.48 10.65 -2.80
C TYR A 105 4.08 11.03 -2.33
N TYR A 106 3.35 10.06 -1.78
CA TYR A 106 2.00 10.22 -1.24
C TYR A 106 1.92 9.66 0.19
N ASN A 107 1.45 10.48 1.13
CA ASN A 107 1.06 10.04 2.47
C ASN A 107 -0.45 9.83 2.47
N LEU A 108 -0.89 8.57 2.47
CA LEU A 108 -2.31 8.23 2.45
C LEU A 108 -2.79 7.88 3.85
N LYS A 109 -3.95 8.41 4.20
CA LYS A 109 -4.75 7.99 5.34
C LYS A 109 -5.81 7.00 4.89
N MET A 110 -6.35 6.25 5.83
CA MET A 110 -7.42 5.31 5.55
C MET A 110 -8.63 5.91 4.82
N PRO A 111 -9.11 7.13 5.17
CA PRO A 111 -10.15 7.81 4.41
C PRO A 111 -9.78 8.05 2.94
N ASP A 112 -8.52 8.33 2.62
CA ASP A 112 -8.07 8.56 1.25
C ASP A 112 -8.19 7.31 0.39
N ILE A 113 -7.82 6.16 0.96
CA ILE A 113 -7.91 4.86 0.27
C ILE A 113 -9.37 4.47 0.05
N ILE A 114 -10.24 4.70 1.04
CA ILE A 114 -11.68 4.47 0.90
C ILE A 114 -12.26 5.38 -0.17
N ALA A 115 -11.86 6.65 -0.23
CA ALA A 115 -12.27 7.57 -1.28
C ALA A 115 -11.77 7.12 -2.66
N GLY A 116 -10.53 6.63 -2.76
CA GLY A 116 -9.99 6.01 -3.98
C GLY A 116 -10.83 4.83 -4.46
N ALA A 117 -11.30 3.98 -3.55
CA ALA A 117 -12.21 2.89 -3.87
C ALA A 117 -13.55 3.40 -4.43
N VAL A 118 -14.14 4.42 -3.80
CA VAL A 118 -15.42 5.01 -4.24
C VAL A 118 -15.31 5.63 -5.64
N LYS A 119 -14.16 6.24 -6.00
CA LYS A 119 -13.90 6.72 -7.37
C LYS A 119 -13.91 5.59 -8.43
N ARG A 120 -13.79 4.34 -8.00
CA ARG A 120 -13.77 3.14 -8.83
C ARG A 120 -15.08 2.33 -8.71
N ASP A 121 -16.15 2.97 -8.24
CA ASP A 121 -17.46 2.37 -7.99
C ASP A 121 -17.44 1.21 -6.97
N ILE A 122 -16.41 1.17 -6.11
CA ILE A 122 -16.30 0.18 -5.03
C ILE A 122 -17.00 0.75 -3.79
N PRO A 123 -18.02 0.08 -3.22
CA PRO A 123 -18.72 0.60 -2.05
C PRO A 123 -17.80 0.75 -0.84
N ALA A 124 -17.89 1.86 -0.10
CA ALA A 124 -17.11 2.09 1.12
C ALA A 124 -17.30 1.01 2.20
N ARG A 125 -18.42 0.27 2.16
CA ARG A 125 -18.73 -0.86 3.06
C ARG A 125 -18.22 -2.21 2.54
N ASN A 126 -17.41 -2.24 1.49
CA ASN A 126 -16.81 -3.47 0.97
C ASN A 126 -16.03 -4.20 2.09
N LEU A 127 -16.19 -5.52 2.16
CA LEU A 127 -15.58 -6.36 3.20
C LEU A 127 -14.07 -6.16 3.33
N PHE A 128 -13.35 -6.06 2.21
CA PHE A 128 -11.89 -5.91 2.23
C PHE A 128 -11.46 -4.50 2.68
N LEU A 129 -12.28 -3.47 2.45
CA LEU A 129 -12.04 -2.13 3.03
C LEU A 129 -12.29 -2.13 4.54
N LEU A 130 -13.27 -2.90 5.02
CA LEU A 130 -13.49 -3.08 6.46
C LEU A 130 -12.32 -3.83 7.11
N PHE A 131 -11.80 -4.87 6.44
CA PHE A 131 -10.60 -5.58 6.88
C PHE A 131 -9.37 -4.68 6.87
N LEU A 132 -9.22 -3.84 5.84
CA LEU A 132 -8.16 -2.84 5.77
C LEU A 132 -8.28 -1.84 6.92
N LYS A 133 -9.47 -1.32 7.21
CA LYS A 133 -9.67 -0.44 8.37
C LYS A 133 -9.27 -1.14 9.67
N GLY A 134 -9.73 -2.37 9.87
CA GLY A 134 -9.35 -3.20 11.02
C GLY A 134 -7.82 -3.36 11.13
N LEU A 135 -7.11 -3.60 10.02
CA LEU A 135 -5.66 -3.72 9.98
C LEU A 135 -4.92 -2.49 10.55
N PHE A 136 -5.48 -1.29 10.38
CA PHE A 136 -4.87 -0.03 10.84
C PHE A 136 -5.41 0.49 12.17
N ASP A 137 -6.63 0.09 12.57
CA ASP A 137 -7.23 0.44 13.87
C ASP A 137 -6.59 -0.31 15.04
N TYR A 138 -5.87 -1.43 14.79
CA TYR A 138 -5.19 -2.17 15.85
C TYR A 138 -3.79 -1.60 16.14
N PRO A 139 -3.44 -1.36 17.43
CA PRO A 139 -2.10 -0.95 17.79
C PRO A 139 -1.09 -2.06 17.45
N VAL A 140 0.01 -1.66 16.81
CA VAL A 140 1.19 -2.52 16.67
C VAL A 140 1.73 -2.73 18.09
N ALA A 141 1.70 -3.98 18.57
CA ALA A 141 2.28 -4.36 19.86
C ALA A 141 3.80 -4.19 19.86
#